data_AF-A0A9W4TM11-F1
#
_entry.id   AF-A0A9W4TM11-F1
#
_cell.length_a   1.000
_cell.length_b   1.000
_cell.length_c   1.000
_cell.angle_alpha   90.00
_cell.angle_beta   90.00
_cell.angle_gamma   90.00
#
_symmetry.space_group_name_H-M   'P 1'
#
loop_
_entity.id
_entity.type
_entity.pdbx_description
1 polymer ?
#
loop_
_entity_poly.entity_id
_entity_poly.type
_entity_poly.pdbx_seq_one_letter_code
_entity_poly.pdbx_strand_id
1 'polypeptide(L)'
;MDICFIKNDYELHDYINHLFKYDVDVDKEKVALVILKQYLSHKMPKQMDSQFDYHVSNLRFLADYLDEVNLPEREAFLSGYIVAYDDEIFGAATGNWSISAEEIYEEFYQYLQNWLLKYT
;
A
#
# COMPACT_ATOMS: atom_id res chain seq x y z
N MET A 1 -10.36 -3.31 -17.30
CA MET A 1 -10.71 -1.99 -16.73
C MET A 1 -9.49 -1.57 -15.94
N ASP A 2 -8.69 -0.64 -16.48
CA ASP A 2 -7.43 -0.22 -15.87
C ASP A 2 -7.70 0.62 -14.62
N ILE A 3 -6.99 0.34 -13.51
CA ILE A 3 -7.01 1.08 -12.23
C ILE A 3 -6.60 2.56 -12.36
N CYS A 4 -6.34 3.05 -13.57
CA CYS A 4 -5.81 4.37 -13.90
C CYS A 4 -6.65 5.60 -13.47
N PHE A 5 -7.71 5.47 -12.67
CA PHE A 5 -8.62 6.59 -12.40
C PHE A 5 -8.93 6.89 -10.95
N ILE A 6 -8.35 6.20 -9.98
CA ILE A 6 -8.67 6.45 -8.57
C ILE A 6 -7.74 7.55 -8.05
N LYS A 7 -8.25 8.79 -8.05
CA LYS A 7 -7.50 10.02 -7.70
C LYS A 7 -7.75 10.49 -6.28
N ASN A 8 -8.69 9.88 -5.56
CA ASN A 8 -9.02 10.19 -4.17
C ASN A 8 -9.87 9.09 -3.53
N ASP A 9 -9.98 9.14 -2.21
CA ASP A 9 -10.78 8.22 -1.38
C ASP A 9 -12.22 8.05 -1.88
N TYR A 10 -12.86 9.12 -2.36
CA TYR A 10 -14.23 9.05 -2.86
C TYR A 10 -14.35 8.19 -4.12
N GLU A 11 -13.42 8.34 -5.08
CA GLU A 11 -13.41 7.52 -6.29
C GLU A 11 -13.06 6.05 -6.02
N LEU A 12 -12.23 5.78 -5.01
CA LEU A 12 -11.94 4.40 -4.60
C LEU A 12 -13.16 3.78 -3.93
N HIS A 13 -13.79 4.52 -3.03
CA HIS A 13 -14.99 4.11 -2.33
C HIS A 13 -16.16 3.91 -3.29
N ASP A 14 -16.31 4.78 -4.30
CA ASP A 14 -17.32 4.64 -5.36
C ASP A 14 -16.97 3.49 -6.31
N TYR A 15 -15.71 3.26 -6.65
CA TYR A 15 -15.28 2.09 -7.44
C TYR A 15 -15.58 0.77 -6.71
N ILE A 16 -15.23 0.69 -5.44
CA ILE A 16 -15.57 -0.40 -4.52
C ILE A 16 -17.11 -0.55 -4.50
N ASN A 17 -17.86 0.51 -4.19
CA ASN A 17 -19.32 0.45 -4.14
C ASN A 17 -19.98 0.15 -5.49
N HIS A 18 -19.38 0.50 -6.62
CA HIS A 18 -19.88 0.22 -7.96
C HIS A 18 -19.63 -1.24 -8.36
N LEU A 19 -18.48 -1.79 -8.00
CA LEU A 19 -18.22 -3.24 -8.07
C LEU A 19 -19.21 -4.03 -7.21
N PHE A 20 -19.65 -3.45 -6.09
CA PHE A 20 -20.43 -4.16 -5.05
C PHE A 20 -21.89 -3.73 -4.93
N LYS A 21 -22.41 -2.94 -5.87
CA LYS A 21 -23.76 -2.36 -5.80
C LYS A 21 -24.90 -3.40 -5.78
N TYR A 22 -24.58 -4.68 -5.97
CA TYR A 22 -25.56 -5.77 -6.03
C TYR A 22 -25.20 -7.05 -5.25
N ASP A 23 -24.05 -7.14 -4.56
CA ASP A 23 -23.68 -8.35 -3.81
C ASP A 23 -23.35 -8.05 -2.34
N VAL A 24 -24.12 -8.68 -1.45
CA VAL A 24 -24.03 -8.54 0.02
C VAL A 24 -22.86 -9.37 0.59
N ASP A 25 -22.18 -10.15 -0.24
CA ASP A 25 -21.23 -11.21 0.17
C ASP A 25 -19.79 -10.94 -0.31
N VAL A 26 -19.43 -9.66 -0.43
CA VAL A 26 -18.12 -9.25 -0.94
C VAL A 26 -17.10 -9.21 0.19
N ASP A 27 -16.08 -10.03 0.04
CA ASP A 27 -14.86 -10.01 0.84
C ASP A 27 -14.00 -8.78 0.48
N LYS A 28 -14.17 -7.71 1.26
CA LYS A 28 -13.47 -6.43 1.06
C LYS A 28 -11.96 -6.57 1.15
N GLU A 29 -11.46 -7.50 1.97
CA GLU A 29 -10.03 -7.70 2.13
C GLU A 29 -9.41 -8.36 0.91
N LYS A 30 -10.07 -9.38 0.34
CA LYS A 30 -9.61 -9.97 -0.92
C LYS A 30 -9.54 -8.93 -2.04
N VAL A 31 -10.50 -8.01 -2.07
CA VAL A 31 -10.53 -6.92 -3.06
C VAL A 31 -9.38 -5.96 -2.81
N ALA A 32 -9.21 -5.49 -1.58
CA ALA A 32 -8.11 -4.59 -1.21
C ALA A 32 -6.75 -5.22 -1.54
N LEU A 33 -6.59 -6.52 -1.27
CA LEU A 33 -5.37 -7.27 -1.60
C LEU A 33 -5.11 -7.32 -3.10
N VAL A 34 -6.16 -7.57 -3.91
CA VAL A 34 -6.06 -7.54 -5.38
C VAL A 34 -5.66 -6.15 -5.87
N ILE A 35 -6.28 -5.08 -5.34
CA ILE A 35 -5.96 -3.70 -5.72
C ILE A 35 -4.52 -3.36 -5.31
N LEU A 36 -4.08 -3.74 -4.11
CA LEU A 36 -2.72 -3.52 -3.64
C LEU A 36 -1.69 -4.23 -4.54
N LYS A 37 -1.95 -5.49 -4.93
CA LYS A 37 -1.11 -6.23 -5.90
C LYS A 37 -1.01 -5.50 -7.24
N GLN A 38 -2.13 -5.02 -7.77
CA GLN A 38 -2.17 -4.31 -9.04
C GLN A 38 -1.48 -2.93 -8.94
N TYR A 39 -1.65 -2.23 -7.82
CA TYR A 39 -1.01 -0.96 -7.55
C TYR A 39 0.52 -1.09 -7.50
N LEU A 40 1.06 -2.03 -6.72
CA LEU A 40 2.50 -2.23 -6.61
C LEU A 40 3.13 -2.62 -7.96
N SER A 41 2.44 -3.41 -8.78
CA SER A 41 2.96 -3.90 -10.06
C SER A 41 2.89 -2.90 -11.21
N HIS A 42 1.93 -1.97 -11.20
CA HIS A 42 1.65 -1.09 -12.35
C HIS A 42 1.80 0.40 -12.05
N LYS A 43 1.82 0.82 -10.78
CA LYS A 43 1.75 2.23 -10.38
C LYS A 43 2.88 2.67 -9.47
N MET A 44 3.28 1.85 -8.50
CA MET A 44 4.39 2.22 -7.64
C MET A 44 5.72 2.04 -8.39
N PRO A 45 6.56 3.08 -8.49
CA PRO A 45 7.87 2.94 -9.12
C PRO A 45 8.78 2.03 -8.27
N LYS A 46 9.86 1.53 -8.88
CA LYS A 46 10.89 0.74 -8.16
C LYS A 46 11.96 1.60 -7.53
N GLN A 47 12.06 2.85 -7.96
CA GLN A 47 12.92 3.90 -7.40
C GLN A 47 12.04 4.99 -6.81
N MET A 48 12.56 5.73 -5.84
CA MET A 48 11.84 6.83 -5.24
C MET A 48 11.62 7.92 -6.29
N ASP A 49 10.41 8.46 -6.34
CA ASP A 49 10.06 9.53 -7.27
C ASP A 49 9.42 10.72 -6.55
N SER A 50 9.10 11.75 -7.32
CA SER A 50 8.45 12.95 -6.78
C SER A 50 7.03 12.71 -6.24
N GLN A 51 6.46 11.52 -6.45
CA GLN A 51 5.11 11.16 -6.02
C GLN A 51 5.11 10.23 -4.80
N PHE A 52 6.25 10.08 -4.11
CA PHE A 52 6.39 9.22 -2.93
C PHE A 52 5.26 9.40 -1.91
N ASP A 53 4.96 10.63 -1.48
CA ASP A 53 3.90 10.92 -0.49
C ASP A 53 2.51 10.43 -0.96
N TYR A 54 2.26 10.53 -2.27
CA TYR A 54 1.03 10.02 -2.88
C TYR A 54 1.00 8.48 -2.85
N HIS A 55 2.13 7.83 -3.10
CA HIS A 55 2.25 6.38 -3.00
C HIS A 55 2.00 5.88 -1.57
N VAL A 56 2.65 6.50 -0.57
CA VAL A 56 2.46 6.17 0.84
C VAL A 56 0.99 6.33 1.25
N SER A 57 0.34 7.43 0.84
CA SER A 57 -1.06 7.69 1.16
C SER A 57 -2.00 6.59 0.61
N ASN A 58 -1.80 6.19 -0.65
CA ASN A 58 -2.60 5.10 -1.25
C ASN A 58 -2.34 3.76 -0.57
N LEU A 59 -1.08 3.46 -0.23
CA LEU A 59 -0.72 2.23 0.46
C LEU A 59 -1.36 2.15 1.85
N ARG A 60 -1.34 3.25 2.62
CA ARG A 60 -2.00 3.33 3.93
C ARG A 60 -3.50 3.08 3.80
N PHE A 61 -4.16 3.78 2.87
CA PHE A 61 -5.58 3.59 2.62
C PHE A 61 -5.92 2.13 2.29
N LEU A 62 -5.15 1.48 1.41
CA LEU A 62 -5.39 0.07 1.07
C LEU A 62 -5.11 -0.87 2.23
N ALA A 63 -4.09 -0.58 3.04
CA ALA A 63 -3.72 -1.39 4.20
C ALA A 63 -4.78 -1.37 5.30
N ASP A 64 -5.55 -0.29 5.44
CA ASP A 64 -6.67 -0.19 6.40
C ASP A 64 -7.82 -1.17 6.08
N TYR A 65 -7.86 -1.75 4.89
CA TYR A 65 -8.81 -2.80 4.51
C TYR A 65 -8.22 -4.21 4.60
N LEU A 66 -7.05 -4.39 5.22
CA LEU A 66 -6.32 -5.67 5.31
C LEU A 66 -6.10 -6.09 6.76
N ASP A 67 -7.05 -5.78 7.64
CA ASP A 67 -6.96 -6.01 9.08
C ASP A 67 -6.92 -7.51 9.42
N GLU A 68 -7.82 -8.33 8.86
CA GLU A 68 -7.89 -9.77 9.14
C GLU A 68 -6.84 -10.59 8.41
N VAL A 69 -6.30 -10.11 7.28
CA VAL A 69 -5.13 -10.72 6.59
C VAL A 69 -3.92 -10.85 7.51
N ASN A 70 -3.74 -9.91 8.44
CA ASN A 70 -2.63 -9.88 9.40
C ASN A 70 -2.90 -10.67 10.71
N LEU A 71 -4.17 -10.94 11.03
CA LEU A 71 -4.57 -11.58 12.30
C LEU A 71 -4.03 -13.00 12.51
N PRO A 72 -3.97 -13.89 11.51
CA PRO A 72 -3.49 -15.26 11.69
C PRO A 72 -2.02 -15.34 12.14
N GLU A 73 -1.18 -14.39 11.71
CA GLU A 73 0.27 -14.42 11.94
C GLU A 73 0.71 -13.63 13.18
N ARG A 74 -0.20 -12.87 13.82
CA ARG A 74 0.12 -11.90 14.90
C ARG A 74 1.22 -10.90 14.52
N GLU A 75 1.38 -10.61 13.22
CA GLU A 75 2.29 -9.58 12.75
C GLU A 75 1.69 -8.20 13.01
N ALA A 76 2.55 -7.17 13.04
CA ALA A 76 2.04 -5.80 13.03
C ALA A 76 1.27 -5.56 11.73
N PHE A 77 0.20 -4.76 11.79
CA PHE A 77 -0.58 -4.43 10.61
C PHE A 77 0.32 -3.80 9.53
N LEU A 78 0.05 -4.12 8.27
CA LEU A 78 0.77 -3.57 7.12
C LEU A 78 0.84 -2.03 7.18
N SER A 79 -0.23 -1.38 7.62
CA SER A 79 -0.29 0.08 7.83
C SER A 79 0.78 0.58 8.79
N GLY A 80 1.08 -0.17 9.85
CA GLY A 80 2.14 0.15 10.81
C GLY A 80 3.54 0.10 10.19
N TYR A 81 3.82 -0.91 9.36
CA TYR A 81 5.09 -0.98 8.64
C TYR A 81 5.23 0.16 7.62
N ILE A 82 4.16 0.49 6.89
CA ILE A 82 4.16 1.64 5.96
C ILE A 82 4.45 2.95 6.70
N VAL A 83 3.88 3.15 7.89
CA VAL A 83 4.16 4.32 8.72
C VAL A 83 5.62 4.36 9.16
N ALA A 84 6.16 3.25 9.64
CA ALA A 84 7.56 3.18 10.04
C ALA A 84 8.49 3.57 8.88
N TYR A 85 8.36 2.93 7.71
CA TYR A 85 9.20 3.24 6.56
C TYR A 85 9.07 4.69 6.05
N ASP A 86 7.88 5.28 6.12
CA ASP A 86 7.68 6.71 5.80
C ASP A 86 8.50 7.61 6.76
N ASP A 87 8.44 7.34 8.07
CA ASP A 87 9.24 8.06 9.07
C ASP A 87 10.75 7.88 8.84
N GLU A 88 11.17 6.66 8.48
CA GLU A 88 12.55 6.32 8.18
C GLU A 88 13.09 7.11 6.97
N ILE A 89 12.34 7.10 5.87
CA ILE A 89 12.65 7.83 4.63
C ILE A 89 12.72 9.32 4.90
N PHE A 90 11.77 9.88 5.65
CA PHE A 90 11.79 11.28 6.06
C PHE A 90 13.02 11.62 6.92
N GLY A 91 13.35 10.75 7.88
CA GLY A 91 14.55 10.88 8.72
C GLY A 91 15.85 10.91 7.91
N ALA A 92 15.98 10.02 6.93
CA ALA A 92 17.12 10.00 6.02
C ALA A 92 17.16 11.22 5.10
N ALA A 93 16.04 11.64 4.52
CA ALA A 93 15.95 12.80 3.64
C ALA A 93 16.34 14.11 4.35
N THR A 94 16.08 14.20 5.65
CA THR A 94 16.44 15.35 6.50
C THR A 94 17.88 15.29 7.03
N GLY A 95 18.66 14.26 6.68
CA GLY A 95 20.05 14.10 7.08
C GLY A 95 20.23 13.65 8.53
N ASN A 96 19.17 13.14 9.17
CA ASN A 96 19.28 12.60 10.52
C ASN A 96 19.99 11.24 10.54
N TRP A 97 19.97 10.52 9.41
CA TRP A 97 20.48 9.15 9.30
C TRP A 97 21.64 9.06 8.32
N SER A 98 22.49 8.05 8.49
CA SER A 98 23.65 7.80 7.62
C SER A 98 23.31 7.08 6.31
N ILE A 99 22.14 6.43 6.26
CA ILE A 99 21.59 5.76 5.08
C ILE A 99 20.79 6.78 4.25
N SER A 100 20.80 6.63 2.93
CA SER A 100 20.02 7.51 2.05
C SER A 100 18.54 7.16 2.03
N ALA A 101 17.68 8.15 1.78
CA ALA A 101 16.23 7.93 1.60
C ALA A 101 15.93 6.92 0.47
N GLU A 102 16.75 6.92 -0.58
CA GLU A 102 16.62 5.98 -1.71
C GLU A 102 16.88 4.54 -1.28
N GLU A 103 17.91 4.29 -0.48
CA GLU A 103 18.21 2.95 0.03
C GLU A 103 17.07 2.41 0.91
N ILE A 104 16.52 3.24 1.80
CA ILE A 104 15.36 2.85 2.62
C ILE A 104 14.13 2.61 1.75
N TYR A 105 13.92 3.43 0.72
CA TYR A 105 12.82 3.22 -0.23
C TYR A 105 12.94 1.87 -0.96
N GLU A 106 14.14 1.49 -1.41
CA GLU A 106 14.36 0.19 -2.04
C GLU A 106 14.05 -0.96 -1.08
N GLU A 107 14.44 -0.85 0.19
CA GLU A 107 14.09 -1.82 1.25
C GLU A 107 12.57 -1.88 1.47
N PHE A 108 11.90 -0.73 1.53
CA PHE A 108 10.45 -0.63 1.67
C PHE A 108 9.72 -1.30 0.49
N TYR A 109 10.14 -1.02 -0.74
CA TYR A 109 9.56 -1.64 -1.93
C TYR A 109 9.72 -3.17 -1.91
N GLN A 110 10.92 -3.66 -1.55
CA GLN A 110 11.16 -5.10 -1.40
C GLN A 110 10.31 -5.72 -0.28
N TYR A 111 10.16 -5.02 0.85
CA TYR A 111 9.28 -5.43 1.93
C TYR A 111 7.83 -5.63 1.44
N LEU A 112 7.27 -4.65 0.72
CA LEU A 112 5.91 -4.75 0.17
C LEU A 112 5.76 -5.93 -0.80
N GLN A 113 6.76 -6.17 -1.64
CA GLN A 113 6.76 -7.35 -2.53
C GLN A 113 6.74 -8.66 -1.74
N ASN A 114 7.59 -8.78 -0.74
CA ASN A 114 7.68 -9.97 0.11
C ASN A 114 6.39 -10.19 0.89
N TRP A 115 5.79 -9.12 1.43
CA TRP A 115 4.51 -9.16 2.13
C TRP A 115 3.41 -9.72 1.21
N LEU A 116 3.30 -9.21 -0.02
CA LEU A 116 2.30 -9.68 -0.99
C LEU A 116 2.49 -11.14 -1.43
N LEU A 117 3.73 -11.63 -1.46
CA LEU A 117 4.03 -13.03 -1.81
C LEU A 117 3.49 -14.02 -0.78
N LYS A 118 3.35 -13.63 0.50
CA LYS A 118 2.76 -14.48 1.54
C LYS A 118 1.29 -14.83 1.28
N TYR A 119 0.58 -13.95 0.57
CA TYR A 119 -0.86 -14.04 0.36
C TYR A 119 -1.22 -14.35 -1.11
N THR A 120 -0.40 -15.17 -1.77
CA THR A 120 -0.57 -15.61 -3.17
C THR A 120 -0.92 -17.09 -3.26
#